data_AF-A0ABD0RH92-F1
#
_entry.id   AF-A0ABD0RH92-F1
#
_cell.length_a   1.000
_cell.length_b   1.000
_cell.length_c   1.000
_cell.angle_alpha   90.00
_cell.angle_beta   90.00
_cell.angle_gamma   90.00
#
_symmetry.space_group_name_H-M   'P 1'
#
loop_
_entity.id
_entity.type
_entity.pdbx_description
1 polymer ?
#
loop_
_entity_poly.entity_id
_entity_poly.type
_entity_poly.pdbx_seq_one_letter_code
_entity_poly.pdbx_strand_id
1 'polypeptide(L)' 'VCCECDCDESVFPLAVSLLDRYLSATLSLPVSPSCLAAACVLVASKLTESDTVSADTLCAAAEYDFLSSNLR' A
#
# COMPACT_ATOMS: atom_id res chain seq x y z
N VAL A 1 -8.25 -2.32 -4.84
CA VAL A 1 -7.82 -2.92 -3.56
C VAL A 1 -8.74 -2.56 -2.41
N CYS A 2 -8.66 -1.38 -1.77
CA CYS A 2 -9.38 -1.13 -0.49
C CYS A 2 -10.90 -1.39 -0.58
N CYS A 3 -11.59 -0.89 -1.61
CA CYS A 3 -13.02 -1.17 -1.79
C CYS A 3 -13.33 -2.63 -2.12
N GLU A 4 -12.43 -3.32 -2.83
CA GLU A 4 -12.62 -4.73 -3.20
C GLU A 4 -12.36 -5.69 -2.03
N CYS A 5 -11.52 -5.28 -1.08
CA CYS A 5 -11.21 -6.01 0.14
C CYS A 5 -12.13 -5.64 1.32
N ASP A 6 -13.12 -4.77 1.11
CA ASP A 6 -14.01 -4.23 2.15
C ASP A 6 -13.24 -3.66 3.36
N CYS A 7 -12.12 -2.98 3.07
CA CYS A 7 -11.27 -2.37 4.09
C CYS A 7 -12.03 -1.32 4.91
N ASP A 8 -11.64 -1.16 6.17
CA ASP A 8 -12.04 -0.03 7.01
C ASP A 8 -11.83 1.31 6.28
N GLU A 9 -12.80 2.22 6.42
CA GLU A 9 -12.83 3.50 5.70
C GLU A 9 -11.59 4.36 5.96
N SER A 10 -10.86 4.13 7.06
CA SER A 10 -9.63 4.85 7.40
C SER A 10 -8.38 4.33 6.68
N VAL A 11 -8.40 3.14 6.08
CA VAL A 11 -7.23 2.52 5.41
C VAL A 11 -6.76 3.35 4.23
N PHE A 12 -7.67 3.70 3.34
CA PHE A 12 -7.35 4.48 2.15
C PHE A 12 -6.78 5.88 2.47
N PRO A 13 -7.44 6.73 3.30
CA PRO A 13 -6.89 8.04 3.64
C PRO A 13 -5.56 7.94 4.42
N LEU A 14 -5.38 6.92 5.25
CA LEU A 14 -4.10 6.68 5.92
C LEU A 14 -2.99 6.31 4.91
N ALA A 15 -3.28 5.42 3.96
CA ALA A 15 -2.33 5.05 2.91
C ALA A 15 -1.91 6.27 2.07
N VAL A 16 -2.86 7.14 1.71
CA VAL A 16 -2.58 8.40 0.99
C VAL A 16 -1.72 9.33 1.84
N SER A 17 -1.99 9.45 3.14
CA SER A 17 -1.17 10.27 4.05
C SER A 17 0.27 9.76 4.16
N LEU A 18 0.46 8.43 4.20
CA LEU A 18 1.79 7.81 4.20
C LEU A 18 2.53 8.07 2.89
N LEU A 19 1.84 7.95 1.76
CA LEU A 19 2.39 8.20 0.43
C LEU A 19 2.84 9.66 0.27
N ASP A 20 1.98 10.61 0.63
CA ASP A 20 2.28 12.05 0.59
C ASP A 20 3.50 12.40 1.44
N ARG A 21 3.56 11.89 2.69
CA ARG A 21 4.69 12.11 3.59
C ARG A 21 6.00 11.54 3.03
N TYR A 22 5.95 10.34 2.45
CA TYR A 22 7.12 9.73 1.82
C TYR A 22 7.64 10.60 0.66
N LEU A 23 6.73 11.03 -0.23
CA LEU A 23 7.08 11.86 -1.38
C LEU A 23 7.56 13.25 -0.97
N SER A 24 7.00 13.83 0.10
CA SER A 24 7.46 15.12 0.64
C SER A 24 8.85 15.04 1.27
N ALA A 25 9.26 13.89 1.79
CA ALA A 25 10.56 13.70 2.44
C ALA A 25 11.67 13.27 1.47
N THR A 26 11.33 12.83 0.26
CA THR A 26 12.27 12.19 -0.67
C THR A 26 12.53 13.10 -1.89
N LEU A 27 13.80 13.35 -2.20
CA LEU A 27 14.23 14.16 -3.37
C LEU A 27 14.24 13.38 -4.70
N SER A 28 13.82 12.11 -4.69
CA SER A 28 13.83 11.21 -5.84
C SER A 28 12.52 10.42 -5.92
N LEU A 29 12.02 10.22 -7.15
CA LEU A 29 10.86 9.37 -7.39
C LEU A 29 11.18 7.91 -7.00
N PRO A 30 10.25 7.17 -6.35
CA PRO A 30 10.42 5.74 -6.17
C PRO A 30 10.58 5.02 -7.51
N VAL A 31 11.38 3.95 -7.51
CA VAL A 31 11.59 3.10 -8.69
C VAL A 31 10.27 2.50 -9.21
N SER A 32 9.32 2.24 -8.31
CA SER A 32 7.98 1.77 -8.63
C SER A 32 6.92 2.51 -7.80
N PRO A 33 6.11 3.40 -8.39
CA PRO A 33 5.03 4.10 -7.68
C PRO A 33 3.89 3.14 -7.27
N SER A 34 3.63 2.09 -8.05
CA SER A 34 2.68 1.02 -7.75
C SER A 34 3.10 0.24 -6.50
N CYS A 35 4.37 -0.16 -6.41
CA CYS A 35 4.91 -0.86 -5.24
C CYS A 35 4.87 0.02 -3.98
N LEU A 36 5.19 1.32 -4.10
CA LEU A 36 5.09 2.24 -2.97
C LEU A 36 3.65 2.39 -2.49
N ALA A 37 2.70 2.60 -3.40
CA ALA A 37 1.28 2.70 -3.06
C ALA A 37 0.77 1.42 -2.37
N ALA A 38 1.16 0.25 -2.88
CA ALA A 38 0.84 -1.03 -2.26
C ALA A 38 1.43 -1.17 -0.86
N ALA A 39 2.68 -0.75 -0.64
CA ALA A 39 3.29 -0.74 0.69
C ALA A 39 2.53 0.18 1.66
N CYS A 40 2.11 1.37 1.20
CA CYS A 40 1.29 2.27 2.01
C CYS A 40 -0.06 1.65 2.41
N VAL A 41 -0.75 0.96 1.49
CA VAL A 41 -2.00 0.23 1.79
C VAL A 41 -1.75 -0.93 2.76
N LEU A 42 -0.66 -1.68 2.57
CA LEU A 42 -0.27 -2.77 3.46
C LEU A 42 -0.05 -2.27 4.89
N VAL A 43 0.72 -1.19 5.05
CA VAL A 43 1.00 -0.58 6.36
C VAL A 43 -0.29 -0.01 6.96
N ALA A 44 -1.12 0.67 6.17
CA ALA A 44 -2.37 1.22 6.65
C ALA A 44 -3.31 0.13 7.20
N SER A 45 -3.61 -0.93 6.43
CA SER A 45 -4.49 -2.00 6.89
C SER A 45 -3.98 -2.70 8.15
N LYS A 46 -2.66 -2.86 8.30
CA LYS A 46 -2.04 -3.40 9.52
C LYS A 46 -2.23 -2.53 10.77
N LEU A 47 -2.45 -1.23 10.60
CA LEU A 47 -2.63 -0.30 11.70
C LEU A 47 -4.09 -0.09 12.07
N THR A 48 -5.01 -0.34 11.14
CA THR A 48 -6.44 -0.03 11.31
C THR A 48 -7.33 -1.27 11.40
N GLU A 49 -6.91 -2.40 10.87
CA GLU A 49 -7.76 -3.59 10.73
C GLU A 49 -7.22 -4.81 11.50
N SER A 50 -8.14 -5.71 11.90
CA SER A 50 -7.77 -7.00 12.50
C SER A 50 -7.35 -8.01 11.44
N ASP A 51 -8.06 -8.05 10.31
CA ASP A 51 -7.76 -8.86 9.14
C ASP A 51 -7.12 -7.97 8.07
N THR A 52 -5.80 -8.07 7.93
CA THR A 52 -5.01 -7.15 7.11
C THR A 52 -4.96 -7.59 5.66
N VAL A 53 -4.91 -6.64 4.72
CA VAL A 53 -4.69 -6.94 3.30
C VAL A 53 -3.33 -7.64 3.13
N SER A 54 -3.32 -8.77 2.42
CA SER A 54 -2.09 -9.55 2.23
C SER A 54 -1.19 -8.96 1.13
N ALA A 55 0.12 -9.20 1.23
CA ALA A 55 1.07 -8.80 0.20
C ALA A 55 0.76 -9.48 -1.16
N ASP A 56 0.35 -10.74 -1.15
CA ASP A 56 -0.05 -11.46 -2.37
C ASP A 56 -1.27 -10.84 -3.04
N THR A 57 -2.27 -10.40 -2.26
CA THR A 57 -3.44 -9.67 -2.79
C THR A 57 -3.02 -8.38 -3.49
N LEU A 58 -2.06 -7.64 -2.91
CA LEU A 58 -1.55 -6.40 -3.48
C LEU A 58 -0.75 -6.64 -4.76
N CYS A 59 0.11 -7.67 -4.77
CA CYS A 59 0.85 -8.05 -5.97
C CYS A 59 -0.09 -8.47 -7.10
N ALA A 60 -1.11 -9.27 -6.79
CA ALA A 60 -2.10 -9.71 -7.78
C ALA A 60 -2.89 -8.51 -8.35
N ALA A 61 -3.30 -7.57 -7.50
CA ALA A 61 -3.99 -6.35 -7.92
C ALA A 61 -3.12 -5.41 -8.78
N ALA A 62 -1.80 -5.54 -8.69
CA ALA A 62 -0.83 -4.82 -9.53
C ALA A 62 -0.28 -5.68 -10.68
N GLU A 63 -0.99 -6.76 -11.06
CA GLU A 63 -0.60 -7.65 -12.16
C GLU A 63 0.84 -8.20 -12.03
N TYR A 64 1.31 -8.36 -10.79
CA TYR A 64 2.66 -8.80 -10.45
C TYR A 64 3.79 -7.90 -10.98
N ASP A 65 3.53 -6.60 -11.18
CA ASP A 65 4.56 -5.58 -11.48
C ASP A 65 5.67 -5.52 -10.41
N PHE A 66 5.37 -5.99 -9.19
CA PHE A 66 6.32 -6.22 -8.12
C PHE A 66 6.04 -7.54 -7.39
N LEU A 67 7.09 -8.09 -6.76
CA LEU A 67 6.98 -9.26 -5.88
C LEU A 67 6.72 -8.85 -4.42
N SER A 68 6.15 -9.77 -3.64
CA SER A 68 5.88 -9.56 -2.21
C SER A 68 7.14 -9.26 -1.39
N SER A 69 8.31 -9.70 -1.87
CA SER A 69 9.61 -9.35 -1.29
C SER A 69 9.98 -7.87 -1.42
N ASN A 70 9.37 -7.13 -2.34
CA ASN A 70 9.56 -5.67 -2.47
C ASN A 70 8.70 -4.87 -1.48
N LEU A 71 7.68 -5.50 -0.88
CA LEU A 71 6.81 -4.89 0.14
C LEU A 71 7.31 -5.11 1.58
N ARG A 72 8.50 -5.71 1.74
CA ARG A 72 9.10 -6.08 3.03
C ARG A 72 10.15 -5.08 3.49
#